data_AF-A0A4R3KUJ7-F1
#
_entry.id   AF-A0A4R3KUJ7-F1
#
_cell.length_a   1.000
_cell.length_b   1.000
_cell.length_c   1.000
_cell.angle_alpha   90.00
_cell.angle_beta   90.00
_cell.angle_gamma   90.00
#
_symmetry.space_group_name_H-M   'P 1'
#
loop_
_entity.id
_entity.type
_entity.pdbx_description
1 polymer ?
#
loop_
_entity_poly.entity_id
_entity_poly.type
_entity_poly.pdbx_seq_one_letter_code
_entity_poly.pdbx_strand_id
1 'polypeptide(L)' 'MKIRLVPRKYIKKAYEKKNQEGNVELKKDLGIKNIDKIPKELFQVLGETLSFVEDINNMEVDKDEDK' A
#
# COMPACT_ATOMS: atom_id res chain seq x y z
N MET A 1 15.01 -24.73 -31.43
CA MET A 1 14.87 -23.62 -30.46
C MET A 1 15.51 -22.37 -31.08
N LYS A 2 14.77 -21.26 -31.28
CA LYS A 2 15.32 -20.05 -31.92
C LYS A 2 15.81 -19.07 -30.86
N ILE A 3 17.10 -18.76 -30.86
CA ILE A 3 17.71 -17.77 -29.97
C ILE A 3 17.47 -16.39 -30.57
N ARG A 4 16.88 -15.47 -29.80
CA ARG A 4 16.70 -14.07 -30.19
C ARG A 4 17.72 -13.21 -29.42
N LEU A 5 18.51 -12.43 -30.14
CA LEU A 5 19.39 -11.44 -29.55
C LEU A 5 18.55 -10.25 -29.07
N VAL A 6 18.59 -9.98 -27.76
CA VAL A 6 17.86 -8.87 -27.14
C VAL A 6 18.87 -7.79 -26.75
N PRO A 7 18.66 -6.52 -27.13
CA PRO A 7 19.55 -5.44 -26.73
C PRO A 7 19.61 -5.27 -25.21
N ARG A 8 20.82 -5.01 -24.69
CA ARG A 8 21.11 -4.92 -23.25
C ARG A 8 20.23 -3.90 -22.51
N LYS A 9 19.75 -2.85 -23.19
CA LYS A 9 18.80 -1.85 -22.65
C LYS A 9 17.50 -2.48 -22.14
N TYR A 10 16.98 -3.47 -22.86
CA TYR A 10 15.73 -4.13 -22.47
C TYR A 10 15.93 -5.10 -21.30
N ILE A 11 17.09 -5.77 -21.24
CA ILE A 11 17.48 -6.59 -20.09
C ILE A 11 17.62 -5.69 -18.86
N LYS A 12 18.37 -4.59 -18.98
CA LYS A 12 18.57 -3.65 -17.88
C LYS A 12 17.23 -3.13 -17.33
N LYS A 13 16.29 -2.74 -18.20
CA LYS A 13 14.95 -2.28 -17.80
C LYS A 13 14.11 -3.36 -17.11
N ALA A 14 14.23 -4.62 -17.50
CA ALA A 14 13.47 -5.72 -16.93
C ALA A 14 14.00 -6.17 -15.57
N TYR A 15 15.31 -6.07 -15.35
CA TYR A 15 15.99 -6.57 -14.15
C TYR A 15 16.46 -5.48 -13.18
N GLU A 16 16.47 -4.20 -13.59
CA GLU A 16 16.66 -3.10 -12.64
C GLU A 16 15.47 -3.04 -11.70
N LYS A 17 15.73 -3.34 -10.42
CA LYS A 17 14.84 -2.98 -9.33
C LYS A 17 14.70 -1.46 -9.36
N LYS A 18 13.53 -0.97 -9.79
CA LYS A 18 13.17 0.43 -9.52
C LYS A 18 13.19 0.60 -8.01
N ASN A 19 14.10 1.42 -7.51
CA ASN A 19 14.00 1.94 -6.15
C ASN A 19 12.69 2.74 -6.13
N GLN A 20 11.61 2.14 -5.64
CA GLN A 20 10.38 2.87 -5.35
C GLN A 20 10.68 3.76 -4.15
N GLU A 21 11.15 4.96 -4.43
CA GLU A 21 11.50 5.97 -3.42
C GLU A 21 10.35 6.22 -2.44
N GLY A 22 9.09 6.08 -2.89
CA GLY A 22 7.91 6.26 -2.05
C GLY A 22 7.77 5.30 -0.86
N ASN A 23 8.36 4.10 -0.90
CA ASN A 23 8.31 3.18 0.25
C ASN A 23 9.43 3.45 1.28
N VAL A 24 10.45 4.22 0.93
CA VAL A 24 11.60 4.48 1.82
C VAL A 24 11.30 5.64 2.76
N GLU A 25 10.53 6.62 2.31
CA GLU A 25 10.17 7.82 3.08
C GLU A 25 9.23 7.48 4.24
N LEU A 26 8.17 6.71 3.99
CA LEU A 26 7.25 6.22 5.04
C LEU A 26 7.95 5.39 6.13
N LYS A 27 8.96 4.59 5.77
CA LYS A 27 9.70 3.77 6.75
C LYS A 27 10.59 4.59 7.68
N LYS A 28 11.13 5.72 7.19
CA LYS A 28 11.96 6.61 7.99
C LYS A 28 11.13 7.36 9.01
N ASP A 29 9.97 7.89 8.59
CA ASP A 29 9.12 8.71 9.45
C ASP A 29 8.38 7.89 10.52
N LEU A 30 7.93 6.68 10.17
CA LEU A 30 7.22 5.81 11.10
C LEU A 30 8.15 4.87 11.90
N GLY A 31 9.45 4.84 11.60
CA GLY A 31 10.40 3.91 12.21
C GLY A 31 10.15 2.43 11.89
N ILE A 32 9.27 2.12 10.94
CA ILE A 32 8.81 0.76 10.63
C ILE A 32 9.80 0.10 9.67
N LYS A 33 10.76 -0.66 10.23
CA LYS A 33 11.79 -1.38 9.45
C LYS A 33 11.24 -2.52 8.56
N ASN A 34 10.01 -2.98 8.79
CA ASN A 34 9.47 -4.21 8.19
C ASN A 34 8.13 -4.04 7.44
N ILE A 35 7.79 -2.84 6.96
CA ILE A 35 6.49 -2.62 6.29
C ILE A 35 6.30 -3.52 5.05
N ASP A 36 7.38 -3.86 4.35
CA ASP A 36 7.36 -4.76 3.18
C ASP A 36 7.02 -6.23 3.54
N LYS A 37 7.10 -6.60 4.82
CA LYS A 37 6.76 -7.94 5.32
C LYS A 37 5.30 -8.05 5.76
N ILE A 38 4.58 -6.93 5.76
CA ILE A 38 3.17 -6.90 6.14
C ILE A 38 2.34 -7.41 4.95
N PRO A 39 1.51 -8.44 5.14
CA PRO A 39 0.59 -8.91 4.09
C PRO A 39 -0.33 -7.78 3.64
N LYS A 40 -0.60 -7.68 2.34
CA LYS A 40 -1.49 -6.65 1.78
C LYS A 40 -2.90 -6.76 2.36
N GLU A 41 -3.30 -7.97 2.69
CA GLU A 41 -4.55 -8.35 3.32
C GLU A 41 -4.73 -7.63 4.66
N LEU A 42 -3.65 -7.36 5.42
CA LEU A 42 -3.76 -6.64 6.68
C LEU A 42 -4.19 -5.19 6.49
N PHE A 43 -3.71 -4.52 5.43
CA PHE A 43 -4.12 -3.16 5.12
C PHE A 43 -5.59 -3.09 4.69
N GLN A 44 -6.09 -4.14 4.01
CA GLN A 44 -7.50 -4.24 3.65
C GLN A 44 -8.39 -4.36 4.89
N VAL A 45 -8.04 -5.27 5.81
CA VAL A 45 -8.75 -5.42 7.08
C VAL A 45 -8.73 -4.12 7.89
N LEU A 46 -7.56 -3.47 8.00
CA LEU A 46 -7.45 -2.19 8.70
C LEU A 46 -8.33 -1.11 8.06
N GLY A 47 -8.33 -1.00 6.73
CA GLY A 47 -9.19 -0.06 6.00
C GLY A 47 -10.68 -0.31 6.24
N GLU A 48 -11.13 -1.57 6.18
CA GLU A 48 -12.51 -1.95 6.46
C GLU A 48 -12.91 -1.63 7.91
N THR A 49 -12.05 -1.93 8.88
CA THR A 49 -12.33 -1.63 10.29
C THR A 49 -12.43 -0.13 10.56
N LEU A 50 -11.59 0.70 9.94
CA LEU A 50 -11.67 2.15 10.08
C LEU A 50 -12.93 2.71 9.42
N SER A 51 -13.29 2.20 8.24
CA SER A 51 -14.52 2.59 7.54
C SER A 51 -15.76 2.22 8.36
N PHE A 52 -15.77 1.03 8.97
CA PHE A 52 -16.85 0.62 9.85
C PHE A 52 -17.00 1.53 11.08
N VAL A 53 -15.89 1.93 11.71
CA VAL A 53 -15.92 2.87 12.85
C VAL A 53 -16.43 4.25 12.40
N GLU A 54 -16.03 4.72 11.23
CA GLU A 54 -16.51 5.96 10.64
C GLU A 54 -18.01 5.90 10.34
N ASP A 55 -18.50 4.81 9.77
CA ASP A 55 -19.92 4.59 9.50
C ASP A 55 -20.75 4.62 10.79
N ILE A 56 -20.28 3.99 11.87
CA ILE A 56 -20.94 4.03 13.17
C ILE A 56 -20.95 5.45 13.75
N ASN A 57 -19.81 6.15 13.71
CA ASN A 57 -19.73 7.51 14.22
C ASN A 57 -20.66 8.46 13.44
N ASN A 58 -20.70 8.35 12.12
CA ASN A 58 -21.60 9.16 11.30
C ASN A 58 -23.08 8.82 11.58
N MET A 59 -23.40 7.55 11.82
CA MET A 59 -24.74 7.12 12.20
C MET A 59 -25.16 7.56 13.61
N GLU A 60 -24.21 7.80 14.52
CA GLU A 60 -24.49 8.42 15.82
C GLU A 60 -24.73 9.93 15.69
N VAL A 61 -23.98 10.63 14.82
CA VAL A 61 -24.17 12.07 14.56
C VAL A 61 -25.58 12.36 14.00
N ASP A 62 -26.09 11.54 13.09
CA ASP A 62 -27.43 11.71 12.52
C ASP A 62 -28.58 11.45 13.52
N LYS A 63 -28.32 10.82 14.67
CA LYS A 63 -29.34 10.52 15.69
C LYS A 63 -29.51 11.61 16.74
N ASP A 64 -28.55 12.52 16.85
CA ASP A 64 -28.57 13.62 17.83
C ASP A 64 -29.17 14.92 17.27
N GLU A 65 -29.57 14.97 16.00
CA GLU A 65 -30.26 16.14 15.40
C GLU A 65 -31.79 16.17 15.64
N ASP A 66 -32.39 15.12 16.23
CA ASP A 66 -33.82 15.07 16.59
C ASP A 66 -34.07 15.44 18.07
N LYS A 67 -33.61 16.63 18.50
CA LYS A 67 -33.96 17.19 19.82
C LYS A 67 -34.25 18.68 19.84
#